data_AF-A0A7Y4NE53-F1
#
_entry.id   AF-A0A7Y4NE53-F1
#
_cell.length_a   1.000
_cell.length_b   1.000
_cell.length_c   1.000
_cell.angle_alpha   90.00
_cell.angle_beta   90.00
_cell.angle_gamma   90.00
#
_symmetry.space_group_name_H-M   'P 1'
#
loop_
_entity.id
_entity.type
_entity.pdbx_description
1 polymer ?
#
loop_
_entity_poly.entity_id
_entity_poly.type
_entity_poly.pdbx_seq_one_letter_code
_entity_poly.pdbx_strand_id
1 'polypeptide(L)'
;MSDAGAGPRPLPTFRPDERVCGNCKLWSPHSEDHRGWVGPCRLQNSRGMFPPSAPICDKYAPKGSAAPAPVVSSTRTRTARSVAPVVVRHRADPHAVVDLEGLNMTREELMDIFREAAGLSEPPLAGKWEGGTVRLVPGNPELQAKDLPIDNLFHKVTMVRDRIRVLEQKLNAHPKLSEAEKAEMQGYITRVYGSLTSFNLLFKEKGDQFVGSKGDE
;
A
#
# COMPACT_ATOMS: atom_id res chain seq x y z
N MET A 1 28.88 61.13 -6.81
CA MET A 1 30.23 60.52 -6.69
C MET A 1 30.07 59.06 -7.04
N SER A 2 30.25 58.76 -8.31
CA SER A 2 30.08 57.43 -8.88
C SER A 2 31.33 56.63 -8.58
N ASP A 3 31.23 55.63 -7.70
CA ASP A 3 32.36 54.76 -7.38
C ASP A 3 32.61 53.81 -8.55
N ALA A 4 33.85 53.86 -9.03
CA ALA A 4 34.30 53.14 -10.21
C ALA A 4 34.33 51.63 -9.93
N GLY A 5 33.90 50.85 -10.92
CA GLY A 5 33.82 49.39 -10.84
C GLY A 5 35.15 48.75 -10.44
N ALA A 6 35.21 48.25 -9.21
CA ALA A 6 36.15 47.19 -8.85
C ALA A 6 35.66 45.90 -9.52
N GLY A 7 36.48 45.34 -10.42
CA GLY A 7 36.24 43.99 -10.96
C GLY A 7 36.16 42.94 -9.85
N PRO A 8 35.71 41.71 -10.16
CA PRO A 8 35.61 40.63 -9.17
C PRO A 8 36.95 40.43 -8.46
N ARG A 9 36.91 40.31 -7.14
CA ARG A 9 38.11 40.12 -6.32
C ARG A 9 38.77 38.81 -6.72
N PRO A 10 40.10 38.70 -6.74
CA PRO A 10 40.75 37.42 -7.00
C PRO A 10 40.32 36.38 -5.96
N LEU A 11 40.12 35.13 -6.40
CA LEU A 11 39.80 34.03 -5.50
C LEU A 11 40.94 33.80 -4.51
N PRO A 12 40.65 33.64 -3.21
CA PRO A 12 41.67 33.30 -2.22
C PRO A 12 42.34 31.95 -2.55
N THR A 13 43.66 31.90 -2.46
CA THR A 13 44.47 30.69 -2.59
C THR A 13 44.80 30.12 -1.21
N PHE A 14 44.68 28.80 -1.07
CA PHE A 14 44.93 28.05 0.16
C PHE A 14 46.11 27.10 -0.02
N ARG A 15 46.71 26.65 1.08
CA ARG A 15 47.83 25.69 0.99
C ARG A 15 47.31 24.32 0.53
N PRO A 16 48.06 23.52 -0.26
CA PRO A 16 47.55 22.27 -0.83
C PRO A 16 47.10 21.21 0.19
N ASP A 17 47.70 21.22 1.38
CA ASP A 17 47.38 20.33 2.51
C ASP A 17 46.13 20.75 3.30
N GLU A 18 45.63 21.97 3.05
CA GLU A 18 44.52 22.55 3.80
C GLU A 18 43.17 21.97 3.35
N ARG A 19 42.45 21.34 4.29
CA ARG A 19 41.15 20.68 4.06
C ARG A 19 39.97 21.66 4.09
N VAL A 20 39.98 22.61 3.16
CA VAL A 20 38.95 23.66 3.01
C VAL A 20 38.19 23.55 1.69
N CYS A 21 36.98 24.10 1.63
CA CYS A 21 36.15 24.07 0.42
C CYS A 21 36.87 24.57 -0.84
N GLY A 22 37.73 25.60 -0.74
CA GLY A 22 38.51 26.14 -1.85
C GLY A 22 39.42 25.12 -2.54
N ASN A 23 39.92 24.12 -1.80
CA ASN A 23 40.76 23.03 -2.31
C ASN A 23 39.97 21.76 -2.65
N CYS A 24 38.66 21.75 -2.42
CA CYS A 24 37.80 20.59 -2.67
C CYS A 24 37.26 20.60 -4.12
N LYS A 25 37.30 19.44 -4.80
CA LYS A 25 36.77 19.29 -6.17
C LYS A 25 35.25 19.44 -6.29
N LEU A 26 34.53 19.37 -5.16
CA LEU A 26 33.07 19.42 -5.09
C LEU A 26 32.53 20.84 -4.95
N TRP A 27 33.38 21.81 -4.67
CA TRP A 27 33.01 23.22 -4.49
C TRP A 27 33.45 24.04 -5.70
N SER A 28 32.61 24.99 -6.12
CA SER A 28 32.90 25.92 -7.21
C SER A 28 32.53 27.34 -6.82
N PRO A 29 33.34 28.35 -7.14
CA PRO A 29 33.01 29.75 -6.90
C PRO A 29 31.75 30.15 -7.67
N HIS A 30 30.85 30.92 -7.05
CA HIS A 30 29.58 31.32 -7.65
C HIS A 30 29.31 32.82 -7.55
N SER A 31 29.44 33.41 -6.35
CA SER A 31 29.18 34.83 -6.11
C SER A 31 30.03 35.38 -4.97
N GLU A 32 30.13 36.71 -4.85
CA GLU A 32 30.74 37.40 -3.71
C GLU A 32 29.65 37.94 -2.78
N ASP A 33 29.78 37.69 -1.47
CA ASP A 33 28.98 38.31 -0.42
C ASP A 33 29.87 39.17 0.51
N HIS A 34 29.28 39.71 1.58
CA HIS A 34 30.02 40.50 2.59
C HIS A 34 31.14 39.72 3.31
N ARG A 35 31.19 38.39 3.16
CA ARG A 35 32.21 37.48 3.70
C ARG A 35 33.25 37.09 2.65
N GLY A 36 33.11 37.60 1.42
CA GLY A 36 33.97 37.30 0.27
C GLY A 36 33.33 36.29 -0.68
N TRP A 37 34.16 35.52 -1.39
CA TRP A 37 33.67 34.50 -2.31
C TRP A 37 32.85 33.43 -1.61
N VAL A 38 31.74 33.01 -2.21
CA VAL A 38 30.93 31.88 -1.78
C VAL A 38 30.52 31.03 -2.97
N GLY A 39 30.24 29.75 -2.71
CA GLY A 39 29.97 28.78 -3.77
C GLY A 39 29.23 27.54 -3.27
N PRO A 40 28.46 26.86 -4.14
CA PRO A 40 27.72 25.67 -3.75
C PRO A 40 28.66 24.47 -3.63
N CYS A 41 28.28 23.52 -2.78
CA CYS A 41 28.89 22.19 -2.73
C CYS A 41 28.00 21.20 -3.49
N ARG A 42 28.55 20.52 -4.52
CA ARG A 42 27.82 19.53 -5.34
C ARG A 42 27.21 18.39 -4.51
N LEU A 43 27.77 18.10 -3.34
CA LEU A 43 27.30 17.04 -2.45
C LEU A 43 26.34 17.53 -1.36
N GLN A 44 26.31 18.83 -1.09
CA GLN A 44 25.48 19.48 -0.08
C GLN A 44 24.66 20.61 -0.70
N ASN A 45 24.01 20.33 -1.84
CA ASN A 45 23.31 21.35 -2.63
C ASN A 45 22.14 22.00 -1.87
N SER A 46 21.57 21.32 -0.87
CA SER A 46 20.49 21.83 -0.03
C SER A 46 20.95 22.72 1.14
N ARG A 47 22.27 22.83 1.39
CA ARG A 47 22.81 23.57 2.53
C ARG A 47 23.28 25.00 2.20
N GLY A 48 23.07 25.44 0.96
CA GLY A 48 23.40 26.80 0.52
C GLY A 48 24.85 27.01 0.09
N MET A 49 25.28 28.26 0.09
CA MET A 49 26.60 28.70 -0.39
C MET A 49 27.63 28.74 0.73
N PHE A 50 28.76 28.08 0.53
CA PHE A 50 29.85 27.99 1.50
C PHE A 50 31.01 28.91 1.10
N PRO A 51 31.68 29.57 2.06
CA PRO A 51 32.92 30.29 1.80
C PRO A 51 34.06 29.30 1.49
N PRO A 52 35.08 29.69 0.72
CA PRO A 52 36.18 28.81 0.34
C PRO A 52 37.04 28.40 1.54
N SER A 53 37.02 29.16 2.64
CA SER A 53 37.74 28.87 3.89
C SER A 53 37.01 27.89 4.82
N ALA A 54 35.80 27.41 4.48
CA ALA A 54 35.04 26.51 5.35
C ALA A 54 35.82 25.21 5.63
N PRO A 55 36.21 24.95 6.90
CA PRO A 55 37.03 23.80 7.26
C PRO A 55 36.15 22.59 7.65
N ILE A 56 36.74 21.39 7.64
CA ILE A 56 36.18 20.16 8.26
C ILE A 56 34.95 19.62 7.51
N CYS A 57 35.20 18.94 6.40
CA CYS A 57 34.22 18.10 5.71
C CYS A 57 34.74 16.66 5.64
N ASP A 58 34.00 15.71 6.21
CA ASP A 58 34.33 14.27 6.15
C ASP A 58 34.35 13.73 4.72
N LYS A 59 33.70 14.46 3.79
CA LYS A 59 33.63 14.13 2.36
C LYS A 59 34.53 15.01 1.50
N TYR A 60 35.51 15.69 2.12
CA TYR A 60 36.51 16.48 1.41
C TYR A 60 37.26 15.61 0.39
N ALA A 61 37.35 16.09 -0.84
CA ALA A 61 38.09 15.44 -1.91
C ALA A 61 39.00 16.47 -2.58
N PRO A 62 40.33 16.34 -2.47
CA PRO A 62 41.26 17.33 -2.99
C PRO A 62 41.15 17.46 -4.52
N LYS A 63 41.26 18.69 -5.02
CA LYS A 63 41.35 18.96 -6.47
C LYS A 63 42.56 18.19 -7.04
N GLY A 64 42.33 17.42 -8.11
CA GLY A 64 43.37 16.61 -8.76
C GLY A 64 43.51 15.17 -8.26
N SER A 65 42.85 14.75 -7.17
CA SER A 65 42.82 13.32 -6.83
C SER A 65 41.90 12.56 -7.79
N ALA A 66 42.46 11.55 -8.47
CA ALA A 66 41.68 10.56 -9.22
C ALA A 66 40.62 9.93 -8.30
N ALA A 67 39.42 9.70 -8.84
CA ALA A 67 38.39 8.98 -8.08
C ALA A 67 38.95 7.60 -7.69
N PRO A 68 38.81 7.15 -6.43
CA PRO A 68 39.09 5.76 -6.12
C PRO A 68 38.19 4.89 -7.01
N ALA A 69 38.79 3.89 -7.64
CA ALA A 69 38.06 2.93 -8.47
C ALA A 69 36.90 2.36 -7.63
N PRO A 70 35.70 2.20 -8.21
CA PRO A 70 34.60 1.61 -7.48
C PRO A 70 35.04 0.23 -7.01
N VAL A 71 35.09 0.02 -5.70
CA VAL A 71 35.28 -1.30 -5.13
C VAL A 71 34.04 -2.08 -5.56
N VAL A 72 34.21 -3.01 -6.51
CA VAL A 72 33.14 -3.89 -6.98
C VAL A 72 32.84 -4.82 -5.82
N SER A 73 31.96 -4.38 -4.91
CA SER A 73 31.34 -5.26 -3.95
C SER A 73 30.53 -6.26 -4.75
N SER A 74 30.90 -7.53 -4.67
CA SER A 74 30.14 -8.62 -5.24
C SER A 74 28.68 -8.47 -4.81
N THR A 75 27.81 -8.26 -5.80
CA THR A 75 26.37 -8.27 -5.60
C THR A 75 26.01 -9.70 -5.22
N ARG A 76 26.05 -10.02 -3.92
CA ARG A 76 25.06 -10.95 -3.39
C ARG A 76 23.72 -10.37 -3.83
N THR A 77 22.97 -11.13 -4.61
CA THR A 77 21.61 -10.82 -5.03
C THR A 77 20.79 -10.50 -3.78
N ARG A 78 20.76 -9.23 -3.38
CA ARG A 78 19.81 -8.75 -2.40
C ARG A 78 18.51 -8.74 -3.14
N THR A 79 17.65 -9.71 -2.82
CA THR A 79 16.22 -9.57 -3.04
C THR A 79 15.85 -8.14 -2.66
N ALA A 80 15.31 -7.39 -3.62
CA ALA A 80 14.89 -6.03 -3.38
C ALA A 80 13.88 -6.09 -2.22
N ARG A 81 14.30 -5.68 -1.02
CA ARG A 81 13.34 -5.37 0.04
C ARG A 81 12.60 -4.17 -0.49
N SER A 82 11.36 -4.40 -0.90
CA SER A 82 10.42 -3.33 -1.16
C SER A 82 10.44 -2.42 0.07
N VAL A 83 10.88 -1.18 -0.10
CA VAL A 83 10.59 -0.11 0.86
C VAL A 83 9.16 0.36 0.61
N ALA A 84 8.24 -0.59 0.47
CA ALA A 84 6.84 -0.31 0.71
C ALA A 84 6.72 -0.30 2.23
N PRO A 85 6.01 0.67 2.84
CA PRO A 85 5.63 0.52 4.24
C PRO A 85 4.97 -0.85 4.36
N VAL A 86 5.52 -1.70 5.23
CA VAL A 86 4.82 -2.92 5.62
C VAL A 86 3.57 -2.41 6.31
N VAL A 87 2.45 -2.40 5.59
CA VAL A 87 1.14 -2.14 6.18
C VAL A 87 0.89 -3.37 7.06
N VAL A 88 1.38 -3.30 8.30
CA VAL A 88 0.92 -4.16 9.37
C VAL A 88 -0.53 -3.75 9.59
N ARG A 89 -1.43 -4.33 8.81
CA ARG A 89 -2.83 -4.38 9.19
C ARG A 89 -2.82 -5.18 10.49
N HIS A 90 -2.85 -4.50 11.63
CA HIS A 90 -3.30 -5.15 12.85
C HIS A 90 -4.62 -5.83 12.46
N ARG A 91 -4.62 -7.16 12.42
CA ARG A 91 -5.87 -7.89 12.51
C ARG A 91 -6.42 -7.45 13.86
N ALA A 92 -7.39 -6.54 13.83
CA ALA A 92 -8.10 -6.16 15.04
C ALA A 92 -8.63 -7.46 15.62
N ASP A 93 -8.37 -7.68 16.90
CA ASP A 93 -8.91 -8.83 17.62
C ASP A 93 -10.44 -8.76 17.48
N PRO A 94 -11.08 -9.81 16.94
CA PRO A 94 -12.53 -9.89 16.89
C PRO A 94 -13.14 -9.59 18.27
N HIS A 95 -12.61 -10.24 19.30
CA HIS A 95 -13.13 -10.16 20.65
C HIS A 95 -12.76 -8.87 21.39
N ALA A 96 -12.19 -7.88 20.71
CA ALA A 96 -11.95 -6.57 21.29
C ALA A 96 -13.31 -5.91 21.61
N VAL A 97 -13.60 -5.78 22.89
CA VAL A 97 -14.72 -4.98 23.42
C VAL A 97 -14.48 -3.52 23.09
N VAL A 98 -15.45 -2.89 22.44
CA VAL A 98 -15.42 -1.46 22.11
C VAL A 98 -16.38 -0.76 23.07
N ASP A 99 -15.85 0.04 23.99
CA ASP A 99 -16.67 0.80 24.94
C ASP A 99 -17.23 2.06 24.27
N LEU A 100 -18.46 1.97 23.76
CA LEU A 100 -19.28 3.14 23.43
C LEU A 100 -20.28 3.33 24.56
N GLU A 101 -20.10 4.39 25.36
CA GLU A 101 -21.07 4.95 26.31
C GLU A 101 -21.96 3.90 27.01
N GLY A 102 -21.34 2.89 27.63
CA GLY A 102 -22.04 1.95 28.53
C GLY A 102 -22.65 0.71 27.87
N LEU A 103 -22.43 0.48 26.58
CA LEU A 103 -22.75 -0.79 25.92
C LEU A 103 -21.45 -1.58 25.66
N ASN A 104 -21.14 -2.54 26.52
CA ASN A 104 -20.03 -3.46 26.34
C ASN A 104 -20.36 -4.47 25.24
N MET A 105 -20.11 -4.11 23.99
CA MET A 105 -20.27 -5.01 22.84
C MET A 105 -18.93 -5.28 22.16
N THR A 106 -18.78 -6.49 21.64
CA THR A 106 -17.64 -6.86 20.82
C THR A 106 -17.67 -6.11 19.50
N ARG A 107 -16.50 -5.96 18.87
CA ARG A 107 -16.39 -5.31 17.58
C ARG A 107 -17.23 -5.99 16.49
N GLU A 108 -17.34 -7.32 16.50
CA GLU A 108 -18.24 -8.04 15.58
C GLU A 108 -19.69 -7.63 15.79
N GLU A 109 -20.18 -7.62 17.03
CA GLU A 109 -21.56 -7.23 17.34
C GLU A 109 -21.84 -5.80 16.89
N LEU A 110 -20.91 -4.87 17.09
CA LEU A 110 -21.04 -3.49 16.59
C LEU A 110 -21.07 -3.45 15.05
N MET A 111 -20.21 -4.20 14.38
CA MET A 111 -20.18 -4.28 12.92
C MET A 111 -21.42 -4.96 12.34
N ASP A 112 -22.02 -5.90 13.06
CA ASP A 112 -23.26 -6.58 12.69
C ASP A 112 -24.45 -5.64 12.84
N ILE A 113 -24.50 -4.84 13.91
CA ILE A 113 -25.51 -3.76 14.06
C ILE A 113 -25.37 -2.73 12.92
N PHE A 114 -24.16 -2.33 12.55
CA PHE A 114 -23.95 -1.43 11.41
C PHE A 114 -24.35 -2.07 10.06
N ARG A 115 -24.13 -3.38 9.88
CA ARG A 115 -24.60 -4.12 8.70
C ARG A 115 -26.13 -4.17 8.66
N GLU A 116 -26.75 -4.47 9.79
CA GLU A 116 -28.21 -4.52 9.93
C GLU A 116 -28.86 -3.15 9.67
N ALA A 117 -28.31 -2.08 10.25
CA ALA A 117 -28.77 -0.70 10.03
C ALA A 117 -28.56 -0.21 8.59
N ALA A 118 -27.61 -0.77 7.85
CA ALA A 118 -27.40 -0.51 6.43
C ALA A 118 -28.38 -1.27 5.52
N GLY A 119 -29.33 -2.03 6.07
CA GLY A 119 -30.29 -2.85 5.32
C GLY A 119 -29.69 -4.15 4.77
N LEU A 120 -28.55 -4.59 5.32
CA LEU A 120 -27.87 -5.83 4.95
C LEU A 120 -28.21 -6.93 5.96
N SER A 121 -29.49 -7.14 6.29
CA SER A 121 -29.85 -8.28 7.14
C SER A 121 -29.41 -9.57 6.45
N GLU A 122 -28.74 -10.46 7.18
CA GLU A 122 -28.35 -11.74 6.61
C GLU A 122 -29.60 -12.50 6.16
N PRO A 123 -29.63 -12.99 4.90
CA PRO A 123 -30.81 -13.66 4.39
C PRO A 123 -31.04 -14.95 5.19
N PRO A 124 -32.29 -15.33 5.47
CA PRO A 124 -32.57 -16.52 6.27
C PRO A 124 -32.22 -17.83 5.55
N LEU A 125 -31.69 -18.79 6.31
CA LEU A 125 -31.48 -20.16 5.85
C LEU A 125 -32.84 -20.83 5.57
N ALA A 126 -32.91 -21.66 4.54
CA ALA A 126 -34.12 -22.44 4.27
C ALA A 126 -34.37 -23.45 5.40
N GLY A 127 -35.59 -23.47 5.93
CA GLY A 127 -35.94 -24.22 7.16
C GLY A 127 -35.58 -25.71 7.15
N LYS A 128 -35.54 -26.36 5.97
CA LYS A 128 -35.12 -27.76 5.83
C LYS A 128 -33.66 -28.03 6.22
N TRP A 129 -32.85 -26.99 6.37
CA TRP A 129 -31.44 -27.06 6.70
C TRP A 129 -31.13 -26.57 8.12
N GLU A 130 -32.09 -25.99 8.85
CA GLU A 130 -31.86 -25.45 10.19
C GLU A 130 -31.33 -26.52 11.15
N GLY A 131 -30.27 -26.18 11.91
CA GLY A 131 -29.59 -27.12 12.82
C GLY A 131 -28.82 -28.25 12.11
N GLY A 132 -28.71 -28.19 10.77
CA GLY A 132 -28.02 -29.18 9.98
C GLY A 132 -26.49 -29.13 10.10
N THR A 133 -25.83 -30.17 9.58
CA THR A 133 -24.36 -30.26 9.54
C THR A 133 -23.90 -30.66 8.15
N VAL A 134 -22.85 -30.01 7.67
CA VAL A 134 -22.13 -30.33 6.44
C VAL A 134 -20.96 -31.23 6.79
N ARG A 135 -20.89 -32.40 6.16
CA ARG A 135 -19.81 -33.37 6.35
C ARG A 135 -18.91 -33.43 5.11
N LEU A 136 -17.66 -33.02 5.28
CA LEU A 136 -16.63 -33.12 4.25
C LEU A 136 -15.95 -34.49 4.36
N VAL A 137 -16.17 -35.34 3.36
CA VAL A 137 -15.61 -36.69 3.30
C VAL A 137 -14.38 -36.69 2.39
N PRO A 138 -13.17 -36.98 2.90
CA PRO A 138 -11.98 -37.12 2.07
C PRO A 138 -12.13 -38.29 1.10
N GLY A 139 -11.55 -38.16 -0.09
CA GLY A 139 -11.47 -39.28 -1.04
C GLY A 139 -10.56 -40.42 -0.57
N ASN A 140 -9.63 -40.14 0.35
CA ASN A 140 -8.83 -41.17 1.01
C ASN A 140 -9.60 -41.73 2.23
N PRO A 141 -9.94 -43.03 2.27
CA PRO A 141 -10.69 -43.64 3.37
C PRO A 141 -9.93 -43.69 4.70
N GLU A 142 -8.61 -43.48 4.71
CA GLU A 142 -7.80 -43.43 5.94
C GLU A 142 -7.92 -42.08 6.68
N LEU A 143 -8.48 -41.05 6.04
CA LEU A 143 -8.60 -39.71 6.62
C LEU A 143 -9.98 -39.51 7.25
N GLN A 144 -10.00 -38.83 8.41
CA GLN A 144 -11.24 -38.52 9.11
C GLN A 144 -12.07 -37.46 8.37
N ALA A 145 -13.38 -37.68 8.32
CA ALA A 145 -14.32 -36.69 7.84
C ALA A 145 -14.36 -35.46 8.75
N LYS A 146 -14.58 -34.29 8.17
CA LYS A 146 -14.70 -33.03 8.90
C LYS A 146 -16.14 -32.54 8.86
N ASP A 147 -16.72 -32.35 10.02
CA ASP A 147 -18.06 -31.80 10.17
C ASP A 147 -18.01 -30.29 10.42
N LEU A 148 -18.98 -29.58 9.85
CA LEU A 148 -19.15 -28.13 9.98
C LEU A 148 -20.65 -27.83 10.13
N PRO A 149 -21.06 -26.97 11.08
CA PRO A 149 -22.43 -26.47 11.14
C PRO A 149 -22.83 -25.83 9.81
N ILE A 150 -24.02 -26.14 9.31
CA ILE A 150 -24.49 -25.59 8.03
C ILE A 150 -24.65 -24.06 8.06
N ASP A 151 -24.98 -23.50 9.22
CA ASP A 151 -25.05 -22.06 9.47
C ASP A 151 -23.70 -21.39 9.19
N ASN A 152 -22.59 -22.02 9.58
CA ASN A 152 -21.25 -21.50 9.30
C ASN A 152 -20.91 -21.52 7.80
N LEU A 153 -21.37 -22.53 7.06
CA LEU A 153 -21.21 -22.55 5.60
C LEU A 153 -22.06 -21.45 4.97
N PHE A 154 -23.32 -21.35 5.39
CA PHE A 154 -24.27 -20.40 4.84
C PHE A 154 -23.84 -18.95 5.08
N HIS A 155 -23.39 -18.61 6.29
CA HIS A 155 -22.80 -17.32 6.60
C HIS A 155 -21.59 -16.99 5.70
N LYS A 156 -20.73 -17.97 5.40
CA LYS A 156 -19.63 -17.75 4.44
C LYS A 156 -20.15 -17.47 3.02
N VAL A 157 -21.21 -18.13 2.59
CA VAL A 157 -21.84 -17.92 1.28
C VAL A 157 -22.47 -16.53 1.19
N THR A 158 -23.20 -16.09 2.22
CA THR A 158 -23.80 -14.75 2.28
C THR A 158 -22.72 -13.66 2.33
N MET A 159 -21.65 -13.85 3.10
CA MET A 159 -20.50 -12.95 3.09
C MET A 159 -19.85 -12.79 1.70
N VAL A 160 -19.75 -13.87 0.91
CA VAL A 160 -19.23 -13.81 -0.46
C VAL A 160 -20.17 -13.02 -1.36
N ARG A 161 -21.49 -13.24 -1.25
CA ARG A 161 -22.52 -12.47 -1.96
C ARG A 161 -22.34 -10.97 -1.75
N ASP A 162 -22.21 -10.56 -0.49
CA ASP A 162 -22.14 -9.14 -0.15
C ASP A 162 -20.84 -8.49 -0.63
N ARG A 163 -19.73 -9.23 -0.58
CA ARG A 163 -18.44 -8.76 -1.14
C ARG A 163 -18.51 -8.57 -2.65
N ILE A 164 -19.18 -9.47 -3.38
CA ILE A 164 -19.35 -9.34 -4.84
C ILE A 164 -20.25 -8.15 -5.16
N ARG A 165 -21.35 -7.95 -4.40
CA ARG A 165 -22.22 -6.77 -4.55
C ARG A 165 -21.48 -5.46 -4.33
N VAL A 166 -20.66 -5.37 -3.29
CA VAL A 166 -19.82 -4.17 -3.04
C VAL A 166 -18.78 -3.98 -4.15
N LEU A 167 -18.20 -5.07 -4.67
CA LEU A 167 -17.26 -5.00 -5.79
C LEU A 167 -17.95 -4.43 -7.05
N GLU A 168 -19.14 -4.91 -7.36
CA GLU A 168 -19.96 -4.45 -8.48
C GLU A 168 -20.30 -2.96 -8.37
N GLN A 169 -20.73 -2.51 -7.18
CA GLN A 169 -20.99 -1.08 -6.93
C GLN A 169 -19.74 -0.22 -7.15
N LYS A 170 -18.58 -0.67 -6.64
CA LYS A 170 -17.30 0.05 -6.82
C LYS A 170 -16.86 0.10 -8.26
N LEU A 171 -17.07 -0.99 -9.01
CA LEU A 171 -16.79 -1.05 -10.44
C LEU A 171 -17.62 -0.02 -11.21
N ASN A 172 -18.93 0.02 -10.94
CA ASN A 172 -19.86 0.95 -11.58
C ASN A 172 -19.50 2.42 -11.30
N ALA A 173 -19.08 2.71 -10.07
CA ALA A 173 -18.67 4.05 -9.64
C ALA A 173 -17.21 4.41 -10.01
N HIS A 174 -16.46 3.52 -10.69
CA HIS A 174 -15.03 3.76 -10.92
C HIS A 174 -14.80 4.85 -11.99
N PRO A 175 -14.08 5.94 -11.67
CA PRO A 175 -14.01 7.12 -12.55
C PRO A 175 -13.03 6.98 -13.72
N LYS A 176 -12.14 5.99 -13.70
CA LYS A 176 -11.07 5.83 -14.70
C LYS A 176 -11.25 4.65 -15.66
N LEU A 177 -12.26 3.81 -15.43
CA LEU A 177 -12.52 2.68 -16.32
C LEU A 177 -13.41 3.13 -17.46
N SER A 178 -13.07 2.72 -18.68
CA SER A 178 -13.95 2.89 -19.84
C SER A 178 -15.20 2.03 -19.71
N GLU A 179 -16.27 2.41 -20.42
CA GLU A 179 -17.51 1.65 -20.43
C GLU A 179 -17.32 0.21 -20.96
N ALA A 180 -16.39 0.01 -21.91
CA ALA A 180 -16.05 -1.31 -22.42
C ALA A 180 -15.40 -2.20 -21.34
N GLU A 181 -14.42 -1.67 -20.59
CA GLU A 181 -13.77 -2.41 -19.50
C GLU A 181 -14.74 -2.71 -18.35
N LYS A 182 -15.64 -1.76 -18.02
CA LYS A 182 -16.70 -1.99 -17.03
C LYS A 182 -17.62 -3.13 -17.48
N ALA A 183 -18.06 -3.13 -18.73
CA ALA A 183 -18.91 -4.18 -19.29
C ALA A 183 -18.24 -5.56 -19.26
N GLU A 184 -16.94 -5.62 -19.60
CA GLU A 184 -16.17 -6.87 -19.50
C GLU A 184 -16.13 -7.39 -18.05
N MET A 185 -15.78 -6.53 -17.09
CA MET A 185 -15.72 -6.89 -15.67
C MET A 185 -17.10 -7.26 -15.09
N GLN A 186 -18.17 -6.58 -15.50
CA GLN A 186 -19.54 -6.97 -15.17
C GLN A 186 -19.88 -8.36 -15.70
N GLY A 187 -19.44 -8.71 -16.92
CA GLY A 187 -19.57 -10.06 -17.46
C GLY A 187 -18.86 -11.13 -16.62
N TYR A 188 -17.68 -10.82 -16.06
CA TYR A 188 -17.02 -11.70 -15.10
C TYR A 188 -17.82 -11.84 -13.80
N ILE A 189 -18.31 -10.74 -13.23
CA ILE A 189 -19.14 -10.75 -12.01
C ILE A 189 -20.39 -11.61 -12.22
N THR A 190 -21.09 -11.48 -13.36
CA THR A 190 -22.26 -12.29 -13.71
C THR A 190 -21.93 -13.80 -13.78
N ARG A 191 -20.77 -14.17 -14.34
CA ARG A 191 -20.31 -15.57 -14.34
C ARG A 191 -19.99 -16.09 -12.94
N VAL A 192 -19.43 -15.25 -12.07
CA VAL A 192 -19.21 -15.60 -10.65
C VAL A 192 -20.54 -15.81 -9.94
N TYR A 193 -21.55 -14.96 -10.17
CA TYR A 193 -22.90 -15.21 -9.63
C TYR A 193 -23.48 -16.52 -10.17
N GLY A 194 -23.25 -16.84 -11.45
CA GLY A 194 -23.64 -18.10 -12.08
C GLY A 194 -23.04 -19.34 -11.38
N SER A 195 -21.75 -19.33 -11.06
CA SER A 195 -21.10 -20.46 -10.40
C SER A 195 -21.55 -20.66 -8.94
N LEU A 196 -22.11 -19.62 -8.31
CA LEU A 196 -22.65 -19.68 -6.96
C LEU A 196 -24.10 -20.16 -6.90
N THR A 197 -24.80 -20.29 -8.05
CA THR A 197 -26.20 -20.75 -8.10
C THR A 197 -26.42 -22.14 -7.50
N SER A 198 -25.39 -22.98 -7.41
CA SER A 198 -25.45 -24.27 -6.71
C SER A 198 -25.83 -24.14 -5.23
N PHE A 199 -25.58 -22.99 -4.60
CA PHE A 199 -25.95 -22.72 -3.21
C PHE A 199 -27.38 -22.17 -3.04
N ASN A 200 -28.13 -21.94 -4.13
CA ASN A 200 -29.48 -21.35 -4.05
C ASN A 200 -30.46 -22.17 -3.19
N LEU A 201 -30.22 -23.47 -3.08
CA LEU A 201 -30.97 -24.40 -2.22
C LEU A 201 -30.87 -24.12 -0.71
N LEU A 202 -29.89 -23.30 -0.29
CA LEU A 202 -29.73 -22.86 1.10
C LEU A 202 -30.59 -21.65 1.45
N PHE A 203 -31.02 -20.84 0.48
CA PHE A 203 -31.79 -19.63 0.73
C PHE A 203 -33.28 -19.93 0.92
N LYS A 204 -33.88 -19.33 1.94
CA LYS A 204 -35.34 -19.39 2.15
C LYS A 204 -36.10 -18.62 1.08
N GLU A 205 -35.65 -17.40 0.78
CA GLU A 205 -36.33 -16.49 -0.14
C GLU A 205 -35.69 -16.47 -1.52
N LYS A 206 -36.52 -16.39 -2.57
CA LYS A 206 -36.03 -16.34 -3.96
C LYS A 206 -35.29 -15.05 -4.30
N GLY A 207 -35.67 -13.93 -3.67
CA GLY A 207 -35.01 -12.64 -3.87
C GLY A 207 -33.55 -12.62 -3.40
N ASP A 208 -33.18 -13.58 -2.55
CA ASP A 208 -31.84 -13.70 -2.00
C ASP A 208 -30.93 -14.67 -2.76
N GLN A 209 -31.49 -15.38 -3.74
CA GLN A 209 -30.73 -16.35 -4.52
C GLN A 209 -29.78 -15.66 -5.49
N PHE A 210 -28.71 -16.37 -5.83
CA PHE A 210 -27.79 -15.96 -6.88
C PHE A 210 -28.48 -16.07 -8.24
N VAL A 211 -28.29 -15.05 -9.07
CA VAL A 211 -28.76 -15.02 -10.46
C VAL A 211 -27.54 -14.80 -11.35
N GLY A 212 -27.22 -15.80 -12.16
CA GLY A 212 -26.19 -15.69 -13.19
C GLY A 212 -26.78 -15.69 -14.59
N SER A 213 -25.91 -15.57 -15.59
CA SER A 213 -26.23 -15.92 -16.97
C SER A 213 -26.65 -17.39 -17.00
N LYS A 214 -27.93 -17.66 -17.29
CA LYS A 214 -28.38 -19.02 -17.59
C LYS A 214 -27.50 -19.52 -18.74
N GLY A 215 -26.91 -20.70 -18.58
CA GLY A 215 -26.18 -21.33 -19.66
C GLY A 215 -27.14 -21.54 -20.83
N ASP A 216 -26.97 -20.77 -21.89
CA ASP A 216 -27.44 -21.16 -23.21
C ASP A 216 -26.47 -22.25 -23.70
N GLU A 217 -26.70 -23.48 -23.25
CA GLU A 217 -26.12 -24.70 -23.82
C GLU A 217 -27.20 -25.78 -23.89
#